data_AF-A0A956KGW9-F1
#
_entry.id   AF-A0A956KGW9-F1
#
_cell.length_a   1.000
_cell.length_b   1.000
_cell.length_c   1.000
_cell.angle_alpha   90.00
_cell.angle_beta   90.00
_cell.angle_gamma   90.00
#
_symmetry.space_group_name_H-M   'P 1'
#
loop_
_entity.id
_entity.type
_entity.pdbx_description
1 polymer ?
#
loop_
_entity_poly.entity_id
_entity_poly.type
_entity_poly.pdbx_seq_one_letter_code
_entity_poly.pdbx_strand_id
1 'polypeptide(L)'
;MRRAIATLLTLTAATLPACASEQTSTEAPAQREPVTTQARRLYMLAEMRLADGDFEGAMVLWRQVFLQLPTSEEGDALRHKLVARMTYGLTEGYLATRDEALLVQAQQLLTRYLAKHEQLFGYGGDAVRERWALGEALLGVEQELARVETGQRPPPTPAQLAARQRQARADELSADEFTLDEGLESRFSVESPKPPKDPLKFLEDESALRFFGHEGLNGGSPFKAGANKPLYGPRILVRIGAPKIADNRLSRELRRTAQARARASVKTIRPVVAACFTQAMGRVPRSWTKV
;
A
#
# COMPACT_ATOMS: atom_id res chain seq x y z
N MET A 1 -34.36 -32.56 37.57
CA MET A 1 -33.69 -33.89 37.53
C MET A 1 -32.36 -33.74 36.80
N ARG A 2 -31.23 -33.82 37.52
CA ARG A 2 -29.87 -33.70 36.96
C ARG A 2 -29.31 -35.10 36.76
N ARG A 3 -28.92 -35.48 35.54
CA ARG A 3 -28.17 -36.71 35.28
C ARG A 3 -26.77 -36.34 34.77
N ALA A 4 -25.77 -36.67 35.59
CA ALA A 4 -24.37 -36.67 35.22
C ALA A 4 -24.07 -37.94 34.43
N ILE A 5 -23.40 -37.81 33.30
CA ILE A 5 -22.86 -38.95 32.54
C ILE A 5 -21.36 -38.74 32.48
N ALA A 6 -20.66 -39.50 33.33
CA ALA A 6 -19.23 -39.69 33.29
C ALA A 6 -18.93 -40.73 32.21
N THR A 7 -18.16 -40.36 31.19
CA THR A 7 -17.68 -41.30 30.17
C THR A 7 -16.16 -41.26 30.18
N LEU A 8 -15.57 -42.30 30.80
CA LEU A 8 -14.19 -42.71 30.62
C LEU A 8 -13.99 -43.13 29.16
N LEU A 9 -12.97 -42.60 28.49
CA LEU A 9 -12.44 -43.21 27.27
C LEU A 9 -10.95 -43.51 27.44
N THR A 10 -10.66 -44.79 27.22
CA THR A 10 -9.41 -45.51 27.43
C THR A 10 -8.39 -45.19 26.35
N LEU A 11 -7.17 -44.88 26.80
CA LEU A 11 -5.97 -44.68 25.99
C LEU A 11 -5.45 -46.05 25.51
N THR A 12 -5.37 -46.29 24.21
CA THR A 12 -4.64 -47.44 23.63
C THR A 12 -3.51 -46.92 22.76
N ALA A 13 -2.27 -47.13 23.23
CA ALA A 13 -1.06 -46.79 22.52
C ALA A 13 -0.66 -47.95 21.61
N ALA A 14 -0.68 -47.73 20.29
CA ALA A 14 -0.12 -48.62 19.30
C ALA A 14 1.15 -47.99 18.73
N THR A 15 2.32 -48.49 19.15
CA THR A 15 3.63 -48.15 18.59
C THR A 15 3.92 -49.06 17.40
N LEU A 16 3.92 -48.51 16.19
CA LEU A 16 4.41 -49.16 14.98
C LEU A 16 5.81 -48.61 14.61
N PRO A 17 6.79 -49.46 14.30
CA PRO A 17 8.10 -49.03 13.80
C PRO A 17 8.00 -48.85 12.29
N ALA A 18 7.92 -47.61 11.82
CA ALA A 18 7.98 -47.30 10.40
C ALA A 18 9.45 -47.15 9.96
N CYS A 19 9.91 -48.09 9.12
CA CYS A 19 11.16 -47.98 8.38
C CYS A 19 11.17 -46.67 7.57
N ALA A 20 12.11 -45.80 7.91
CA ALA A 20 12.43 -44.62 7.13
C ALA A 20 13.04 -45.06 5.80
N SER A 21 12.24 -45.01 4.74
CA SER A 21 12.77 -44.90 3.38
C SER A 21 13.03 -43.42 3.13
N GLU A 22 14.31 -43.04 3.10
CA GLU A 22 14.74 -41.76 2.56
C GLU A 22 14.41 -41.75 1.07
N GLN A 23 13.18 -41.34 0.73
CA GLN A 23 12.85 -40.90 -0.61
C GLN A 23 13.62 -39.62 -0.87
N THR A 24 14.78 -39.77 -1.51
CA THR A 24 15.48 -38.67 -2.15
C THR A 24 14.61 -38.19 -3.31
N SER A 25 13.64 -37.31 -2.99
CA SER A 25 12.85 -36.60 -3.97
C SER A 25 13.81 -35.80 -4.83
N THR A 26 14.10 -36.33 -6.02
CA THR A 26 14.79 -35.59 -7.07
C THR A 26 13.80 -34.54 -7.55
N GLU A 27 13.85 -33.37 -6.91
CA GLU A 27 12.99 -32.22 -7.16
C GLU A 27 13.28 -31.74 -8.59
N ALA A 28 12.45 -32.18 -9.53
CA ALA A 28 12.45 -31.65 -10.89
C ALA A 28 12.22 -30.13 -10.81
N PRO A 29 12.99 -29.31 -11.54
CA PRO A 29 12.89 -27.86 -11.45
C PRO A 29 11.45 -27.44 -11.72
N ALA A 30 10.81 -26.86 -10.72
CA ALA A 30 9.43 -26.38 -10.82
C ALA A 30 9.31 -25.43 -12.01
N GLN A 31 8.60 -25.88 -13.06
CA GLN A 31 8.30 -25.03 -14.21
C GLN A 31 7.46 -23.86 -13.71
N ARG A 32 8.03 -22.66 -13.74
CA ARG A 32 7.33 -21.44 -13.35
C ARG A 32 6.26 -21.15 -14.39
N GLU A 33 5.00 -21.34 -14.04
CA GLU A 33 3.90 -20.91 -14.89
C GLU A 33 3.92 -19.38 -15.00
N PRO A 34 4.12 -18.80 -16.20
CA PRO A 34 4.17 -17.37 -16.35
C PRO A 34 2.79 -16.75 -16.10
N VAL A 35 2.78 -15.57 -15.48
CA VAL A 35 1.56 -14.74 -15.40
C VAL A 35 1.01 -14.53 -16.80
N THR A 36 -0.28 -14.82 -16.98
CA THR A 36 -0.91 -14.75 -18.30
C THR A 36 -0.87 -13.32 -18.85
N THR A 37 -0.71 -13.19 -20.17
CA THR A 37 -0.81 -11.88 -20.87
C THR A 37 -2.14 -11.19 -20.58
N GLN A 38 -3.21 -11.97 -20.37
CA GLN A 38 -4.53 -11.47 -20.01
C GLN A 38 -4.55 -10.82 -18.63
N ALA A 39 -4.00 -11.47 -17.59
CA ALA A 39 -3.93 -10.90 -16.24
C ALA A 39 -3.17 -9.57 -16.23
N ARG A 40 -2.08 -9.46 -17.01
CA ARG A 40 -1.34 -8.20 -17.17
C ARG A 40 -2.18 -7.09 -17.81
N ARG A 41 -2.91 -7.40 -18.88
CA ARG A 41 -3.80 -6.43 -19.55
C ARG A 41 -4.92 -5.94 -18.62
N LEU A 42 -5.55 -6.86 -17.90
CA LEU A 42 -6.60 -6.53 -16.92
C LEU A 42 -6.06 -5.64 -15.80
N TYR A 43 -4.84 -5.90 -15.31
CA TYR A 43 -4.19 -5.06 -14.32
C TYR A 43 -3.96 -3.63 -14.84
N MET A 44 -3.42 -3.49 -16.05
CA MET A 44 -3.19 -2.17 -16.65
C MET A 44 -4.50 -1.40 -16.84
N LEU A 45 -5.56 -2.08 -17.30
CA LEU A 45 -6.88 -1.48 -17.44
C LEU A 45 -7.44 -1.03 -16.08
N ALA A 46 -7.23 -1.82 -15.02
CA ALA A 46 -7.63 -1.44 -13.67
C ALA A 46 -6.90 -0.18 -13.17
N GLU A 47 -5.60 -0.06 -13.46
CA GLU A 47 -4.82 1.14 -13.12
C GLU A 47 -5.31 2.37 -13.90
N MET A 48 -5.71 2.23 -15.16
CA MET A 48 -6.34 3.30 -15.92
C MET A 48 -7.67 3.73 -15.30
N ARG A 49 -8.54 2.77 -14.93
CA ARG A 49 -9.80 3.06 -14.24
C ARG A 49 -9.59 3.80 -12.92
N LEU A 50 -8.59 3.37 -12.14
CA LEU A 50 -8.21 4.06 -10.91
C LEU A 50 -7.79 5.51 -11.18
N ALA A 51 -6.97 5.74 -12.21
CA ALA A 51 -6.52 7.08 -12.58
C ALA A 51 -7.67 7.98 -13.05
N ASP A 52 -8.68 7.40 -13.70
CA ASP A 52 -9.89 8.09 -14.14
C ASP A 52 -10.90 8.35 -13.00
N GLY A 53 -10.63 7.84 -11.78
CA GLY A 53 -11.53 7.93 -10.63
C GLY A 53 -12.66 6.90 -10.62
N ASP A 54 -12.64 5.92 -11.52
CA ASP A 54 -13.55 4.76 -11.54
C ASP A 54 -13.01 3.66 -10.58
N PHE A 55 -13.12 3.93 -9.28
CA PHE A 55 -12.58 3.06 -8.23
C PHE A 55 -13.26 1.69 -8.20
N GLU A 56 -14.58 1.63 -8.42
CA GLU A 56 -15.31 0.36 -8.43
C GLU A 56 -14.93 -0.50 -9.65
N GLY A 57 -14.86 0.11 -10.84
CA GLY A 57 -14.39 -0.55 -12.06
C GLY A 57 -12.97 -1.11 -11.90
N ALA A 58 -12.06 -0.34 -11.29
CA ALA A 58 -10.71 -0.81 -10.97
C ALA A 58 -10.74 -2.05 -10.06
N MET A 59 -11.57 -2.05 -9.02
CA MET A 59 -11.70 -3.16 -8.07
C MET A 59 -12.29 -4.43 -8.69
N VAL A 60 -13.22 -4.30 -9.64
CA VAL A 60 -13.73 -5.46 -10.40
C VAL A 60 -12.60 -6.09 -11.21
N LEU A 61 -11.82 -5.28 -11.93
CA LEU A 61 -10.72 -5.77 -12.78
C LEU A 61 -9.58 -6.38 -11.95
N TRP A 62 -9.14 -5.75 -10.86
CA TRP A 62 -8.12 -6.33 -9.99
C TRP A 62 -8.56 -7.65 -9.35
N ARG A 63 -9.84 -7.82 -9.02
CA ARG A 63 -10.36 -9.12 -8.55
C ARG A 63 -10.24 -10.20 -9.62
N GLN A 64 -10.50 -9.87 -10.89
CA GLN A 64 -10.29 -10.82 -11.98
C GLN A 64 -8.81 -11.18 -12.16
N VAL A 65 -7.90 -10.21 -12.02
CA VAL A 65 -6.46 -10.47 -12.00
C VAL A 65 -6.09 -11.42 -10.87
N PHE A 66 -6.61 -11.18 -9.66
CA PHE A 66 -6.32 -12.01 -8.47
C PHE A 66 -6.68 -13.48 -8.71
N LEU A 67 -7.82 -13.75 -9.35
CA LEU A 67 -8.28 -15.10 -9.66
C LEU A 67 -7.46 -15.80 -10.76
N GLN A 68 -6.72 -15.05 -11.59
CA GLN A 68 -5.89 -15.60 -12.67
C GLN A 68 -4.42 -15.82 -12.27
N LEU A 69 -4.03 -15.48 -11.04
CA LEU A 69 -2.66 -15.66 -10.57
C LEU A 69 -2.39 -17.14 -10.26
N PRO A 70 -1.23 -17.70 -10.68
CA PRO A 70 -0.88 -19.11 -10.43
C PRO A 70 -0.73 -19.38 -8.94
N THR A 71 -0.87 -20.64 -8.51
CA THR A 71 -0.69 -21.07 -7.11
C THR A 71 0.78 -21.28 -6.71
N SER A 72 1.72 -20.73 -7.48
CA SER A 72 3.16 -20.77 -7.18
C SER A 72 3.55 -19.68 -6.18
N GLU A 73 4.73 -19.82 -5.56
CA GLU A 73 5.30 -18.81 -4.64
C GLU A 73 5.41 -17.41 -5.29
N GLU A 74 5.74 -17.34 -6.58
CA GLU A 74 5.75 -16.07 -7.32
C GLU A 74 4.34 -15.49 -7.47
N GLY A 75 3.35 -16.34 -7.75
CA GLY A 75 1.94 -15.95 -7.77
C GLY A 75 1.44 -15.49 -6.39
N ASP A 76 1.93 -16.08 -5.31
CA ASP A 76 1.66 -15.69 -3.93
C ASP A 76 2.15 -14.28 -3.63
N ALA A 77 3.41 -13.99 -3.98
CA ALA A 77 4.00 -12.66 -3.82
C ALA A 77 3.23 -11.60 -4.64
N LEU A 78 2.74 -11.97 -5.83
CA LEU A 78 1.88 -11.09 -6.65
C LEU A 78 0.51 -10.88 -6.02
N ARG A 79 -0.11 -11.92 -5.46
CA ARG A 79 -1.39 -11.82 -4.74
C ARG A 79 -1.27 -10.87 -3.55
N HIS A 80 -0.18 -10.96 -2.79
CA HIS A 80 0.10 -10.05 -1.69
C HIS A 80 0.17 -8.58 -2.15
N LYS A 81 0.96 -8.29 -3.19
CA LYS A 81 1.09 -6.93 -3.75
C LYS A 81 -0.25 -6.40 -4.29
N LEU A 82 -1.02 -7.26 -4.94
CA LEU A 82 -2.32 -6.89 -5.50
C LEU A 82 -3.34 -6.54 -4.41
N VAL A 83 -3.37 -7.29 -3.31
CA VAL A 83 -4.22 -6.96 -2.15
C VAL A 83 -3.85 -5.60 -1.57
N ALA A 84 -2.57 -5.31 -1.39
CA ALA A 84 -2.12 -3.99 -0.93
C ALA A 84 -2.55 -2.87 -1.90
N ARG A 85 -2.45 -3.11 -3.22
CA ARG A 85 -2.87 -2.14 -4.25
C ARG A 85 -4.39 -1.91 -4.25
N MET A 86 -5.18 -2.96 -4.10
CA MET A 86 -6.64 -2.88 -3.99
C MET A 86 -7.07 -2.08 -2.76
N THR A 87 -6.44 -2.33 -1.61
CA THR A 87 -6.66 -1.52 -0.39
C THR A 87 -6.34 -0.05 -0.66
N TYR A 88 -5.20 0.24 -1.27
CA TYR A 88 -4.84 1.61 -1.62
C TYR A 88 -5.91 2.27 -2.51
N GLY A 89 -6.38 1.58 -3.55
CA GLY A 89 -7.41 2.11 -4.44
C GLY A 89 -8.74 2.40 -3.73
N LEU A 90 -9.15 1.54 -2.80
CA LEU A 90 -10.34 1.78 -1.96
C LEU A 90 -10.17 2.99 -1.03
N THR A 91 -8.98 3.15 -0.42
CA THR A 91 -8.69 4.31 0.43
C THR A 91 -8.64 5.61 -0.38
N GLU A 92 -8.02 5.62 -1.55
CA GLU A 92 -8.05 6.79 -2.46
C GLU A 92 -9.48 7.10 -2.90
N GLY A 93 -10.28 6.08 -3.20
CA GLY A 93 -11.69 6.22 -3.53
C GLY A 93 -12.47 6.92 -2.41
N TYR A 94 -12.28 6.47 -1.16
CA TYR A 94 -12.85 7.16 0.00
C TYR A 94 -12.38 8.62 0.11
N LEU A 95 -11.10 8.90 -0.09
CA LEU A 95 -10.59 10.27 0.00
C LEU A 95 -11.18 11.19 -1.08
N ALA A 96 -11.51 10.64 -2.24
CA ALA A 96 -12.15 11.34 -3.35
C ALA A 96 -13.66 11.54 -3.15
N THR A 97 -14.40 10.48 -2.82
CA THR A 97 -15.88 10.49 -2.80
C THR A 97 -16.49 10.72 -1.43
N ARG A 98 -15.72 10.48 -0.36
CA ARG A 98 -16.18 10.39 1.03
C ARG A 98 -17.19 9.27 1.28
N ASP A 99 -17.23 8.26 0.41
CA ASP A 99 -18.04 7.06 0.63
C ASP A 99 -17.36 6.12 1.64
N GLU A 100 -17.90 6.06 2.84
CA GLU A 100 -17.43 5.23 3.95
C GLU A 100 -17.47 3.73 3.61
N ALA A 101 -18.36 3.31 2.72
CA ALA A 101 -18.47 1.92 2.29
C ALA A 101 -17.15 1.41 1.67
N LEU A 102 -16.35 2.30 1.06
CA LEU A 102 -15.04 1.95 0.50
C LEU A 102 -14.01 1.61 1.59
N LEU A 103 -14.00 2.33 2.72
CA LEU A 103 -13.13 2.00 3.85
C LEU A 103 -13.54 0.69 4.51
N VAL A 104 -14.85 0.46 4.68
CA VAL A 104 -15.37 -0.80 5.21
C VAL A 104 -14.96 -1.97 4.29
N GLN A 105 -15.05 -1.80 2.97
CA GLN A 105 -14.58 -2.80 2.01
C GLN A 105 -13.07 -3.06 2.14
N ALA A 106 -12.26 -2.01 2.33
CA ALA A 106 -10.81 -2.14 2.49
C ALA A 106 -10.46 -2.92 3.77
N GLN A 107 -11.13 -2.60 4.89
CA GLN A 107 -10.98 -3.31 6.15
C GLN A 107 -11.36 -4.79 5.98
N GLN A 108 -12.52 -5.09 5.39
CA GLN A 108 -12.97 -6.46 5.18
C GLN A 108 -12.02 -7.26 4.28
N LEU A 109 -11.50 -6.66 3.21
CA LEU A 109 -10.52 -7.27 2.32
C LEU A 109 -9.26 -7.68 3.10
N LEU A 110 -8.68 -6.73 3.85
CA LEU A 110 -7.46 -6.95 4.62
C LEU A 110 -7.65 -7.97 5.74
N THR A 111 -8.73 -7.86 6.52
CA THR A 111 -9.03 -8.79 7.62
C THR A 111 -9.19 -10.22 7.10
N ARG A 112 -9.95 -10.41 6.02
CA ARG A 112 -10.14 -11.74 5.40
C ARG A 112 -8.85 -12.29 4.83
N TYR A 113 -8.03 -11.44 4.21
CA TYR A 113 -6.76 -11.87 3.63
C TYR A 113 -5.75 -12.23 4.72
N LEU A 114 -5.59 -11.40 5.76
CA LEU A 114 -4.68 -11.66 6.88
C LEU A 114 -5.05 -12.93 7.65
N ALA A 115 -6.35 -13.18 7.86
CA ALA A 115 -6.82 -14.41 8.50
C ALA A 115 -6.41 -15.68 7.72
N LYS A 116 -6.34 -15.61 6.39
CA LYS A 116 -5.92 -16.71 5.52
C LYS A 116 -4.42 -16.74 5.25
N HIS A 117 -3.73 -15.59 5.31
CA HIS A 117 -2.32 -15.45 4.97
C HIS A 117 -1.44 -16.37 5.83
N GLU A 118 -1.72 -16.48 7.12
CA GLU A 118 -1.00 -17.39 8.02
C GLU A 118 -1.15 -18.87 7.60
N GLN A 119 -2.35 -19.27 7.16
CA GLN A 119 -2.64 -20.63 6.71
C GLN A 119 -1.96 -20.94 5.37
N LEU A 120 -1.88 -19.95 4.49
CA LEU A 120 -1.34 -20.12 3.13
C LEU A 120 0.19 -20.07 3.07
N PHE A 121 0.83 -19.19 3.85
CA PHE A 121 2.26 -18.89 3.72
C PHE A 121 3.08 -19.21 4.98
N GLY A 122 2.44 -19.68 6.05
CA GLY A 122 3.10 -20.11 7.28
C GLY A 122 3.82 -18.96 8.03
N TYR A 123 4.92 -19.30 8.71
CA TYR A 123 5.71 -18.35 9.54
C TYR A 123 7.10 -18.05 8.98
N GLY A 124 7.30 -18.22 7.67
CA GLY A 124 8.53 -17.82 7.01
C GLY A 124 8.83 -16.33 7.20
N GLY A 125 10.12 -15.95 7.18
CA GLY A 125 10.54 -14.56 7.39
C GLY A 125 9.88 -13.57 6.42
N ASP A 126 9.62 -14.00 5.19
CA ASP A 126 8.99 -13.19 4.14
C ASP A 126 7.49 -13.03 4.42
N ALA A 127 6.79 -14.13 4.72
CA ALA A 127 5.39 -14.12 5.13
C ALA A 127 5.14 -13.24 6.36
N VAL A 128 6.06 -13.22 7.34
CA VAL A 128 5.97 -12.32 8.50
C VAL A 128 6.06 -10.85 8.10
N ARG A 129 7.00 -10.49 7.21
CA ARG A 129 7.15 -9.10 6.73
C ARG A 129 5.93 -8.66 5.92
N GLU A 130 5.38 -9.55 5.11
CA GLU A 130 4.16 -9.33 4.36
C GLU A 130 2.96 -9.08 5.27
N ARG A 131 2.69 -9.98 6.23
CA ARG A 131 1.61 -9.78 7.22
C ARG A 131 1.74 -8.47 7.95
N TRP A 132 2.97 -8.12 8.31
CA TRP A 132 3.24 -6.86 8.97
C TRP A 132 2.81 -5.66 8.12
N ALA A 133 3.21 -5.61 6.85
CA ALA A 133 2.87 -4.51 5.94
C ALA A 133 1.34 -4.38 5.74
N LEU A 134 0.63 -5.50 5.61
CA LEU A 134 -0.83 -5.49 5.50
C LEU A 134 -1.52 -5.15 6.83
N GLY A 135 -0.93 -5.53 7.97
CA GLY A 135 -1.39 -5.13 9.29
C GLY A 135 -1.26 -3.61 9.51
N GLU A 136 -0.18 -2.99 9.05
CA GLU A 136 -0.03 -1.53 9.05
C GLU A 136 -1.10 -0.85 8.17
N ALA A 137 -1.37 -1.41 6.99
CA ALA A 137 -2.44 -0.91 6.12
C ALA A 137 -3.82 -1.05 6.79
N LEU A 138 -4.11 -2.18 7.45
CA LEU A 138 -5.36 -2.41 8.16
C LEU A 138 -5.56 -1.40 9.29
N LEU A 139 -4.53 -1.21 10.11
CA LEU A 139 -4.54 -0.21 11.19
C LEU A 139 -4.79 1.20 10.64
N GLY A 140 -4.20 1.55 9.50
CA GLY A 140 -4.44 2.84 8.83
C GLY A 140 -5.91 3.00 8.41
N VAL A 141 -6.51 1.97 7.82
CA VAL A 141 -7.94 1.98 7.45
C VAL A 141 -8.83 2.09 8.68
N GLU A 142 -8.54 1.36 9.75
CA GLU A 142 -9.30 1.40 11.01
C GLU A 142 -9.23 2.77 11.70
N GLN A 143 -8.08 3.43 11.66
CA GLN A 143 -7.94 4.79 12.18
C GLN A 143 -8.78 5.80 11.39
N GLU A 144 -8.83 5.69 10.06
CA GLU A 144 -9.68 6.56 9.24
C GLU A 144 -11.17 6.26 9.47
N LEU A 145 -11.57 5.00 9.63
CA LEU A 145 -12.94 4.64 10.04
C LEU A 145 -13.31 5.25 11.40
N ALA A 146 -12.45 5.15 12.40
CA ALA A 146 -12.70 5.75 13.72
C ALA A 146 -12.84 7.29 13.66
N ARG A 147 -12.11 7.95 12.75
CA ARG A 147 -12.27 9.39 12.51
C ARG A 147 -13.62 9.72 11.89
N VAL A 148 -14.04 8.92 10.90
CA VAL A 148 -15.37 9.04 10.29
C VAL A 148 -16.47 8.89 11.33
N GLU A 149 -16.40 7.86 12.19
CA GLU A 149 -17.37 7.62 13.26
C GLU A 149 -17.48 8.78 14.26
N THR A 150 -16.35 9.46 14.53
CA THR A 150 -16.31 10.65 15.41
C THR A 150 -16.61 11.96 14.69
N GLY A 151 -16.95 11.93 13.39
CA GLY A 151 -17.19 13.12 12.57
C GLY A 151 -15.94 13.95 12.30
N GLN A 152 -14.75 13.43 12.62
CA GLN A 152 -13.48 14.07 12.29
C GLN A 152 -13.21 13.92 10.80
N ARG A 153 -13.36 15.01 10.04
CA ARG A 153 -13.01 15.01 8.63
C ARG A 153 -11.49 14.81 8.48
N PRO A 154 -11.03 13.93 7.57
CA PRO A 154 -9.62 13.84 7.25
C PRO A 154 -9.12 15.20 6.78
N PRO A 155 -7.88 15.59 7.14
CA PRO A 155 -7.28 16.79 6.58
C PRO A 155 -7.30 16.70 5.04
N PRO A 156 -7.50 17.82 4.33
CA PRO A 156 -7.47 17.82 2.87
C PRO A 156 -6.14 17.28 2.38
N THR A 157 -6.18 16.40 1.37
CA THR A 157 -4.96 15.84 0.78
C THR A 157 -4.16 16.95 0.08
N PRO A 158 -2.83 16.79 -0.12
CA PRO A 158 -2.04 17.75 -0.88
C PRO A 158 -2.61 18.06 -2.27
N ALA A 159 -3.20 17.05 -2.94
CA ALA A 159 -3.88 17.23 -4.22
C ALA A 159 -5.15 18.09 -4.09
N GLN A 160 -5.96 17.87 -3.03
CA GLN A 160 -7.13 18.68 -2.73
C GLN A 160 -6.74 20.12 -2.37
N LEU A 161 -5.66 20.31 -1.62
CA LEU A 161 -5.10 21.63 -1.31
C LEU A 161 -4.62 22.34 -2.58
N ALA A 162 -3.89 21.65 -3.46
CA ALA A 162 -3.42 22.21 -4.72
C ALA A 162 -4.57 22.52 -5.70
N ALA A 163 -5.63 21.70 -5.72
CA ALA A 163 -6.84 21.98 -6.49
C ALA A 163 -7.56 23.24 -5.95
N ARG A 164 -7.73 23.35 -4.62
CA ARG A 164 -8.30 24.53 -3.99
C ARG A 164 -7.48 25.80 -4.24
N GLN A 165 -6.14 25.70 -4.20
CA GLN A 165 -5.25 26.83 -4.52
C GLN A 165 -5.38 27.26 -5.98
N ARG A 166 -5.49 26.31 -6.93
CA ARG A 166 -5.72 26.64 -8.34
C ARG A 166 -7.06 27.31 -8.57
N GLN A 167 -8.10 26.83 -7.89
CA GLN A 167 -9.43 27.42 -7.97
C GLN A 167 -9.47 28.83 -7.36
N ALA A 168 -8.91 29.01 -6.16
CA ALA A 168 -8.80 30.33 -5.54
C ALA A 168 -8.06 31.34 -6.43
N ARG A 169 -6.97 30.90 -7.09
CA ARG A 169 -6.24 31.75 -8.04
C ARG A 169 -7.04 32.06 -9.31
N ALA A 170 -7.85 31.12 -9.80
CA ALA A 170 -8.74 31.35 -10.93
C ALA A 170 -9.87 32.32 -10.57
N ASP A 171 -10.44 32.20 -9.36
CA ASP A 171 -11.46 33.10 -8.85
C ASP A 171 -10.91 34.53 -8.67
N GLU A 172 -9.69 34.67 -8.12
CA GLU A 172 -8.98 35.95 -8.04
C GLU A 172 -8.77 36.59 -9.42
N LEU A 173 -8.36 35.81 -10.43
CA LEU A 173 -8.19 36.30 -11.81
C LEU A 173 -9.54 36.67 -12.47
N SER A 174 -10.64 35.99 -12.12
CA SER A 174 -11.97 36.32 -12.63
C SER A 174 -12.58 37.55 -11.96
N ALA A 175 -12.25 37.79 -10.68
CA ALA A 175 -12.71 38.98 -9.96
C ALA A 175 -11.99 40.26 -10.44
N ASP A 176 -10.78 40.09 -10.98
CA ASP A 176 -9.97 41.16 -11.58
C ASP A 176 -10.20 41.25 -13.11
N GLU A 177 -11.32 40.70 -13.63
CA GLU A 177 -11.84 40.99 -14.97
C GLU A 177 -12.36 42.44 -15.01
N PHE A 178 -11.39 43.35 -14.87
CA PHE A 178 -11.11 44.48 -15.71
C PHE A 178 -12.24 44.79 -16.69
N THR A 179 -12.90 45.93 -16.43
CA THR A 179 -13.56 46.74 -17.44
C THR A 179 -12.53 47.09 -18.53
N LEU A 180 -12.30 46.17 -19.46
CA LEU A 180 -11.60 46.45 -20.71
C LEU A 180 -12.57 47.26 -21.57
N ASP A 181 -12.30 48.57 -21.60
CA ASP A 181 -12.72 49.51 -22.62
C ASP A 181 -12.73 48.83 -24.01
N GLU A 182 -13.86 48.91 -24.73
CA GLU A 182 -14.26 48.14 -25.93
C GLU A 182 -13.36 48.34 -27.20
N GLY A 183 -12.06 48.60 -27.05
CA GLY A 183 -11.20 49.07 -28.15
C GLY A 183 -10.28 48.06 -28.83
N LEU A 184 -10.18 46.80 -28.39
CA LEU A 184 -9.03 45.94 -28.77
C LEU A 184 -9.33 44.51 -29.28
N GLU A 185 -10.51 44.24 -29.85
CA GLU A 185 -10.93 42.88 -30.23
C GLU A 185 -10.24 42.23 -31.46
N SER A 186 -9.28 42.85 -32.14
CA SER A 186 -8.93 42.41 -33.50
C SER A 186 -7.78 41.40 -33.69
N ARG A 187 -6.97 41.01 -32.69
CA ARG A 187 -5.62 40.44 -33.01
C ARG A 187 -5.19 39.09 -32.46
N PHE A 188 -5.97 38.35 -31.69
CA PHE A 188 -5.49 37.04 -31.19
C PHE A 188 -6.51 35.92 -31.36
N SER A 189 -6.52 35.31 -32.56
CA SER A 189 -7.04 33.95 -32.73
C SER A 189 -6.00 32.97 -32.18
N VAL A 190 -6.25 32.46 -30.96
CA VAL A 190 -5.50 31.35 -30.40
C VAL A 190 -6.08 30.06 -30.97
N GLU A 191 -5.33 29.41 -31.86
CA GLU A 191 -5.70 28.14 -32.46
C GLU A 191 -5.62 27.03 -31.39
N SER A 192 -6.78 26.50 -31.02
CA SER A 192 -6.87 25.44 -30.00
C SER A 192 -6.21 24.14 -30.49
N PRO A 193 -5.37 23.47 -29.69
CA PRO A 193 -4.73 22.22 -30.08
C PRO A 193 -5.77 21.12 -30.28
N LYS A 194 -5.77 20.50 -31.48
CA LYS A 194 -6.65 19.38 -31.81
C LYS A 194 -6.30 18.14 -30.96
N PRO A 195 -7.29 17.48 -30.34
CA PRO A 195 -7.04 16.22 -29.62
C PRO A 195 -6.63 15.10 -30.59
N PRO A 196 -5.80 14.14 -30.14
CA PRO A 196 -5.37 13.02 -30.97
C PRO A 196 -6.54 12.11 -31.35
N LYS A 197 -6.54 11.65 -32.61
CA LYS A 197 -7.67 11.00 -33.28
C LYS A 197 -7.98 9.57 -32.85
N ASP A 198 -7.16 8.92 -32.00
CA ASP A 198 -7.44 7.54 -31.60
C ASP A 198 -6.70 7.13 -30.30
N PRO A 199 -7.38 7.09 -29.13
CA PRO A 199 -6.73 6.85 -27.84
C PRO A 199 -6.25 5.40 -27.64
N LEU A 200 -6.69 4.46 -28.47
CA LEU A 200 -6.37 3.02 -28.30
C LEU A 200 -5.09 2.59 -29.01
N LYS A 201 -4.61 3.36 -30.00
CA LYS A 201 -3.36 3.05 -30.72
C LYS A 201 -2.11 3.18 -29.84
N PHE A 202 -2.21 3.88 -28.71
CA PHE A 202 -1.11 4.05 -27.75
C PHE A 202 -0.78 2.77 -26.96
N LEU A 203 -1.70 1.79 -26.91
CA LEU A 203 -1.52 0.53 -26.19
C LEU A 203 -0.83 -0.57 -27.02
N GLU A 204 -0.83 -0.42 -28.35
CA GLU A 204 -0.22 -1.39 -29.28
C GLU A 204 1.21 -1.00 -29.68
N ASP A 205 1.64 0.21 -29.34
CA ASP A 205 2.98 0.70 -29.66
C ASP A 205 4.02 0.11 -28.68
N GLU A 206 4.92 -0.72 -29.19
CA GLU A 206 6.01 -1.33 -28.44
C GLU A 206 6.92 -0.28 -27.78
N SER A 207 6.94 0.94 -28.31
CA SER A 207 7.65 2.09 -27.72
C SER A 207 6.92 2.70 -26.51
N ALA A 208 5.59 2.64 -26.44
CA ALA A 208 4.82 3.02 -25.25
C ALA A 208 5.03 2.02 -24.11
N LEU A 209 5.15 0.72 -24.41
CA LEU A 209 5.54 -0.30 -23.44
C LEU A 209 6.97 -0.08 -22.90
N ARG A 210 7.89 0.45 -23.72
CA ARG A 210 9.24 0.89 -23.27
C ARG A 210 9.20 2.21 -22.49
N PHE A 211 8.25 3.10 -22.78
CA PHE A 211 8.02 4.35 -22.05
C PHE A 211 7.55 4.09 -20.60
N PHE A 212 6.66 3.11 -20.39
CA PHE A 212 6.33 2.59 -19.04
C PHE A 212 7.44 1.72 -18.43
N GLY A 213 8.46 1.37 -19.22
CA GLY A 213 9.68 0.68 -18.78
C GLY A 213 10.72 1.61 -18.14
N HIS A 214 10.63 2.93 -18.33
CA HIS A 214 11.54 3.90 -17.74
C HIS A 214 11.01 4.49 -16.42
N GLU A 215 11.93 4.74 -15.50
CA GLU A 215 11.80 4.98 -14.05
C GLU A 215 11.04 6.24 -13.60
N GLY A 216 10.04 6.73 -14.34
CA GLY A 216 9.53 8.10 -14.20
C GLY A 216 8.14 8.32 -13.59
N LEU A 217 7.27 7.32 -13.51
CA LEU A 217 5.93 7.47 -12.92
C LEU A 217 5.87 6.68 -11.61
N ASN A 218 5.63 7.38 -10.50
CA ASN A 218 5.78 6.95 -9.10
C ASN A 218 4.82 5.82 -8.63
N GLY A 219 4.28 4.99 -9.53
CA GLY A 219 3.58 3.75 -9.21
C GLY A 219 4.33 2.55 -9.76
N GLY A 220 5.22 1.95 -8.97
CA GLY A 220 5.98 0.77 -9.39
C GLY A 220 5.06 -0.40 -9.73
N SER A 221 5.12 -0.88 -10.98
CA SER A 221 4.41 -2.09 -11.41
C SER A 221 4.87 -3.30 -10.57
N PRO A 222 3.95 -4.07 -9.97
CA PRO A 222 4.31 -5.24 -9.17
C PRO A 222 4.92 -6.39 -9.99
N PHE A 223 4.83 -6.33 -11.33
CA PHE A 223 5.24 -7.38 -12.28
C PHE A 223 6.66 -7.22 -12.83
N LYS A 224 7.43 -6.21 -12.40
CA LYS A 224 8.85 -6.09 -12.79
C LYS A 224 9.71 -6.96 -11.89
N ALA A 225 10.11 -8.15 -12.39
CA ALA A 225 11.13 -8.98 -11.78
C ALA A 225 12.43 -8.18 -11.64
N GLY A 226 12.81 -7.84 -10.40
CA GLY A 226 14.01 -7.04 -10.08
C GLY A 226 13.73 -5.71 -9.38
N ALA A 227 12.50 -5.18 -9.43
CA ALA A 227 12.14 -4.01 -8.65
C ALA A 227 11.58 -4.41 -7.28
N ASN A 228 12.47 -4.91 -6.40
CA ASN A 228 12.22 -5.05 -4.96
C ASN A 228 12.14 -3.67 -4.27
N LYS A 229 11.29 -2.78 -4.77
CA LYS A 229 10.79 -1.66 -3.99
C LYS A 229 9.37 -2.05 -3.58
N PRO A 230 9.18 -2.65 -2.39
CA PRO A 230 7.86 -2.79 -1.81
C PRO A 230 7.13 -1.46 -1.92
N LEU A 231 5.81 -1.53 -2.14
CA LEU A 231 4.87 -0.45 -1.86
C LEU A 231 4.98 -0.11 -0.37
N TYR A 232 6.09 0.54 0.01
CA TYR A 232 6.24 1.16 1.29
C TYR A 232 5.35 2.40 1.24
N GLY A 233 4.12 2.26 1.73
CA GLY A 233 3.56 3.33 2.54
C GLY A 233 4.64 3.75 3.57
N PRO A 234 4.67 5.02 4.01
CA PRO A 234 5.72 5.53 4.87
C PRO A 234 5.86 4.56 6.05
N ARG A 235 6.94 3.76 6.05
CA ARG A 235 7.21 2.84 7.15
C ARG A 235 7.07 3.68 8.40
N ILE A 236 6.20 3.31 9.33
CA ILE A 236 6.38 3.71 10.72
C ILE A 236 7.54 2.87 11.28
N LEU A 237 8.69 2.89 10.59
CA LEU A 237 9.91 3.10 11.34
C LEU A 237 9.58 4.38 12.10
N VAL A 238 9.41 4.29 13.41
CA VAL A 238 9.56 5.49 14.23
C VAL A 238 11.01 5.91 14.01
N ARG A 239 11.26 6.63 12.91
CA ARG A 239 12.49 7.35 12.63
C ARG A 239 12.39 8.54 13.55
N ILE A 240 12.57 8.27 14.84
CA ILE A 240 12.97 9.28 15.79
C ILE A 240 14.37 9.67 15.31
N GLY A 241 14.42 10.63 14.41
CA GLY A 241 15.62 11.34 14.04
C GLY A 241 15.71 12.54 14.96
N ALA A 242 16.89 12.83 15.48
CA ALA A 242 17.08 14.12 16.11
C ALA A 242 16.82 15.21 15.06
N PRO A 243 15.93 16.19 15.32
CA PRO A 243 15.66 17.24 14.35
C PRO A 243 16.95 17.98 13.99
N LYS A 244 17.08 18.40 12.72
CA LYS A 244 18.17 19.30 12.33
C LYS A 244 17.85 20.68 12.90
N ILE A 245 18.71 21.16 13.80
CA ILE A 245 18.59 22.51 14.36
C ILE A 245 19.16 23.48 13.33
N ALA A 246 18.26 24.08 12.53
CA ALA A 246 18.61 25.00 11.45
C ALA A 246 18.69 26.47 11.89
N ASP A 247 18.64 26.75 13.20
CA ASP A 247 18.68 28.13 13.70
C ASP A 247 20.07 28.76 13.50
N ASN A 248 20.13 29.69 12.55
CA ASN A 248 21.35 30.42 12.19
C ASN A 248 21.79 31.43 13.25
N ARG A 249 20.93 31.75 14.24
CA ARG A 249 21.26 32.66 15.35
C ARG A 249 22.15 31.98 16.40
N LEU A 250 22.21 30.65 16.43
CA LEU A 250 23.05 29.89 17.35
C LEU A 250 24.48 29.75 16.84
N SER A 251 25.45 29.91 17.76
CA SER A 251 26.85 29.60 17.46
C SER A 251 27.00 28.16 17.00
N ARG A 252 28.02 27.89 16.17
CA ARG A 252 28.28 26.54 15.62
C ARG A 252 28.48 25.50 16.73
N GLU A 253 29.09 25.90 17.83
CA GLU A 253 29.32 25.04 19.00
C GLU A 253 28.01 24.72 19.72
N LEU A 254 27.16 25.72 19.99
CA LEU A 254 25.84 25.50 20.59
C LEU A 254 24.97 24.58 19.72
N ARG A 255 25.01 24.75 18.39
CA ARG A 255 24.30 23.85 17.45
C ARG A 255 24.81 22.41 17.54
N ARG A 256 26.13 22.20 17.62
CA ARG A 256 26.73 20.86 17.76
C ARG A 256 26.31 20.21 19.08
N THR A 257 26.40 20.95 20.19
CA THR A 257 26.04 20.45 21.53
C THR A 257 24.55 20.14 21.61
N ALA A 258 23.69 21.02 21.11
CA ALA A 258 22.25 20.80 21.07
C ALA A 258 21.87 19.58 20.20
N GLN A 259 22.52 19.42 19.04
CA GLN A 259 22.26 18.27 18.18
C GLN A 259 22.81 16.95 18.77
N ALA A 260 23.95 16.99 19.45
CA ALA A 260 24.47 15.84 20.19
C ALA A 260 23.51 15.42 21.32
N ARG A 261 22.98 16.38 22.08
CA ARG A 261 21.99 16.13 23.14
C ARG A 261 20.69 15.56 22.58
N ALA A 262 20.18 16.12 21.48
CA ALA A 262 19.00 15.58 20.80
C ALA A 262 19.23 14.13 20.34
N ARG A 263 20.38 13.82 19.73
CA ARG A 263 20.74 12.44 19.34
C ARG A 263 20.83 11.50 20.54
N ALA A 264 21.38 11.97 21.66
CA ALA A 264 21.46 11.19 22.89
C ALA A 264 20.05 10.89 23.45
N SER A 265 19.17 11.88 23.54
CA SER A 265 17.78 11.68 23.97
C SER A 265 17.03 10.68 23.09
N VAL A 266 17.19 10.79 21.76
CA VAL A 266 16.63 9.82 20.81
C VAL A 266 17.16 8.41 21.05
N LYS A 267 18.47 8.27 21.29
CA LYS A 267 19.10 6.97 21.58
C LYS A 267 18.54 6.35 22.87
N THR A 268 18.31 7.17 23.90
CA THR A 268 17.74 6.73 25.19
C THR A 268 16.26 6.32 25.08
N ILE A 269 15.47 7.05 24.30
CA ILE A 269 14.01 6.82 24.18
C ILE A 269 13.69 5.67 23.22
N ARG A 270 14.55 5.42 22.22
CA ARG A 270 14.37 4.38 21.20
C ARG A 270 14.00 2.99 21.76
N PRO A 271 14.68 2.41 22.76
CA PRO A 271 14.31 1.10 23.30
C PRO A 271 12.93 1.09 23.97
N VAL A 272 12.55 2.18 24.66
CA VAL A 272 11.23 2.30 25.31
C VAL A 272 10.12 2.36 24.27
N VAL A 273 10.28 3.20 23.24
CA VAL A 273 9.30 3.28 22.15
C VAL A 273 9.21 1.97 21.38
N ALA A 274 10.35 1.31 21.14
CA ALA A 274 10.36 -0.02 20.53
C ALA A 274 9.65 -1.07 21.40
N ALA A 275 9.83 -1.03 22.72
CA ALA A 275 9.16 -1.93 23.66
C ALA A 275 7.65 -1.67 23.72
N CYS A 276 7.21 -0.42 23.84
CA CYS A 276 5.80 -0.04 23.82
C CYS A 276 5.13 -0.46 22.49
N PHE A 277 5.84 -0.27 21.38
CA PHE A 277 5.35 -0.69 20.07
C PHE A 277 5.27 -2.22 19.95
N THR A 278 6.28 -2.94 20.45
CA THR A 278 6.29 -4.42 20.48
C THR A 278 5.17 -4.97 21.37
N GLN A 279 4.93 -4.32 22.50
CA GLN A 279 3.85 -4.66 23.44
C GLN A 279 2.47 -4.38 22.84
N ALA A 280 2.28 -3.23 22.18
CA ALA A 280 1.06 -2.89 21.47
C ALA A 280 0.77 -3.88 20.32
N MET A 281 1.82 -4.41 19.68
CA MET A 281 1.71 -5.36 18.57
C MET A 281 1.61 -6.83 19.01
N GLY A 282 1.52 -7.10 20.32
CA GLY A 282 1.14 -8.41 20.87
C GLY A 282 2.10 -9.59 20.63
N ARG A 283 3.29 -9.39 20.05
CA ARG A 283 4.27 -10.46 19.80
C ARG A 283 5.71 -9.95 19.93
N VAL A 284 6.44 -10.45 20.92
CA VAL A 284 7.90 -10.29 21.01
C VAL A 284 8.56 -11.33 20.09
N PRO A 285 9.34 -10.95 19.07
CA PRO A 285 10.22 -11.89 18.40
C PRO A 285 11.32 -12.32 19.38
N ARG A 286 11.41 -13.63 19.66
CA ARG A 286 12.44 -14.21 20.57
C ARG A 286 13.89 -13.91 20.17
N SER A 287 14.14 -13.34 19.00
CA SER A 287 15.48 -13.00 18.50
C SER A 287 16.06 -11.69 19.03
N TRP A 288 15.30 -10.88 19.80
CA TRP A 288 15.73 -9.55 20.26
C TRP A 288 16.27 -9.51 21.70
N THR A 289 16.31 -10.63 22.42
CA THR A 289 16.76 -10.72 23.82
C THR A 289 18.24 -11.11 24.00
N LYS A 290 19.06 -11.05 22.94
CA LYS A 290 20.51 -11.25 23.05
C LYS A 290 21.26 -9.96 22.66
N VAL A 291 21.31 -9.01 23.59
CA VAL A 291 22.34 -7.97 23.69
C VAL A 291 22.69 -7.83 25.17
#